data_AF-A0A134DG76-F1
#
_entry.id   AF-A0A134DG76-F1
#
_cell.length_a   1.000
_cell.length_b   1.000
_cell.length_c   1.000
_cell.angle_alpha   90.00
_cell.angle_beta   90.00
_cell.angle_gamma   90.00
#
_symmetry.space_group_name_H-M   'P 1'
#
loop_
_entity.id
_entity.type
_entity.pdbx_description
1 polymer ?
#
loop_
_entity_poly.entity_id
_entity_poly.type
_entity_poly.pdbx_seq_one_letter_code
_entity_poly.pdbx_strand_id
1 'polypeptide(L)'
;MSSGLASSPEWATFARDLGMQLRRLRALRGLTQDQMAERAEISLYAYQQYERGSTTKGGPATNPRLATIVALCHALEVDMQELLPPLPAQPTR
;
A
#
# COMPACT_ATOMS: atom_id res chain seq x y z
N MET A 1 22.90 -12.07 -7.80
CA MET A 1 21.74 -11.17 -7.96
C MET A 1 21.10 -11.01 -6.58
N SER A 2 21.52 -10.04 -5.76
CA SER A 2 20.82 -9.80 -4.49
C SER A 2 19.43 -9.26 -4.81
N SER A 3 18.42 -10.10 -4.66
CA SER A 3 17.03 -9.67 -4.71
C SER A 3 16.81 -8.69 -3.57
N GLY A 4 16.65 -7.41 -3.88
CA GLY A 4 16.34 -6.38 -2.88
C GLY A 4 15.01 -6.68 -2.18
N LEU A 5 14.79 -6.09 -1.00
CA LEU A 5 13.59 -6.29 -0.18
C LEU A 5 12.29 -6.23 -1.02
N ALA A 6 12.18 -5.28 -1.95
CA ALA A 6 10.99 -5.10 -2.78
C ALA A 6 10.60 -6.30 -3.66
N SER A 7 11.50 -7.26 -3.87
CA SER A 7 11.26 -8.49 -4.63
C SER A 7 11.13 -9.73 -3.73
N SER A 8 11.14 -9.56 -2.41
CA SER A 8 11.13 -10.66 -1.44
C SER A 8 9.71 -11.09 -1.03
N PRO A 9 9.53 -12.32 -0.54
CA PRO A 9 8.25 -12.79 0.02
C PRO A 9 7.79 -11.96 1.23
N GLU A 10 8.73 -11.46 2.03
CA GLU A 10 8.46 -10.60 3.18
C GLU A 10 7.83 -9.28 2.72
N TRP A 11 8.34 -8.68 1.63
CA TRP A 11 7.72 -7.50 1.03
C TRP A 11 6.35 -7.79 0.44
N ALA A 12 6.17 -8.93 -0.23
CA ALA A 12 4.86 -9.31 -0.74
C ALA A 12 3.82 -9.44 0.39
N THR A 13 4.23 -9.88 1.57
CA THR A 13 3.38 -9.92 2.76
C THR A 13 3.09 -8.51 3.27
N PHE A 14 4.12 -7.67 3.43
CA PHE A 14 3.96 -6.28 3.83
C PHE A 14 3.02 -5.48 2.91
N ALA A 15 3.18 -5.60 1.59
CA ALA A 15 2.36 -4.91 0.60
C ALA A 15 0.89 -5.36 0.63
N ARG A 16 0.64 -6.65 0.87
CA ARG A 16 -0.69 -7.20 1.08
C ARG A 16 -1.34 -6.64 2.35
N ASP A 17 -0.61 -6.60 3.45
CA ASP A 17 -1.11 -6.09 4.72
C ASP A 17 -1.40 -4.58 4.65
N LEU A 18 -0.54 -3.82 3.96
CA LEU A 18 -0.78 -2.41 3.65
C LEU A 18 -2.07 -2.22 2.84
N GLY A 19 -2.30 -3.05 1.81
CA GLY A 19 -3.52 -3.02 1.02
C GLY A 19 -4.79 -3.28 1.85
N MET A 20 -4.74 -4.27 2.76
CA MET A 20 -5.83 -4.54 3.69
C MET A 20 -6.09 -3.37 4.63
N GLN A 21 -5.03 -2.72 5.14
CA GLN A 21 -5.17 -1.57 6.04
C GLN A 21 -5.75 -0.36 5.30
N LEU A 22 -5.33 -0.10 4.07
CA LEU A 22 -5.92 0.93 3.20
C LEU A 22 -7.42 0.70 3.01
N ARG A 23 -7.83 -0.53 2.70
CA ARG A 23 -9.25 -0.90 2.57
C ARG A 23 -10.02 -0.64 3.84
N ARG A 24 -9.47 -1.04 4.99
CA ARG A 24 -10.10 -0.88 6.31
C ARG A 24 -10.32 0.60 6.63
N LEU A 25 -9.26 1.40 6.56
CA LEU A 25 -9.31 2.83 6.85
C LEU A 25 -10.24 3.56 5.88
N ARG A 26 -10.16 3.26 4.57
CA ARG A 26 -11.07 3.82 3.56
C ARG A 26 -12.53 3.53 3.90
N ALA A 27 -12.85 2.28 4.25
CA ALA A 27 -14.21 1.89 4.61
C ALA A 27 -14.72 2.58 5.89
N LEU A 28 -13.86 2.74 6.90
CA LEU A 28 -14.19 3.50 8.12
C LEU A 28 -14.48 4.98 7.84
N ARG A 29 -13.85 5.56 6.81
CA ARG A 29 -14.15 6.93 6.35
C ARG A 29 -15.33 7.02 5.38
N GLY A 30 -15.98 5.90 5.05
CA GLY A 30 -17.12 5.87 4.12
C GLY A 30 -16.75 6.25 2.67
N LEU A 31 -15.48 6.11 2.29
CA LEU A 31 -15.01 6.50 0.96
C LEU A 31 -15.06 5.34 -0.03
N THR A 32 -15.41 5.62 -1.28
CA THR A 32 -15.18 4.70 -2.40
C THR A 32 -13.72 4.72 -2.83
N GLN A 33 -13.31 3.75 -3.67
CA GLN A 33 -11.94 3.73 -4.20
C GLN A 33 -11.64 4.95 -5.09
N ASP A 34 -12.63 5.41 -5.83
CA ASP A 34 -12.53 6.57 -6.72
C ASP A 34 -12.35 7.86 -5.92
N GLN A 35 -13.19 8.09 -4.92
CA GLN A 35 -13.06 9.23 -4.00
C GLN A 35 -11.71 9.23 -3.26
N MET A 36 -11.21 8.04 -2.89
CA MET A 36 -9.92 7.94 -2.22
C MET A 36 -8.76 8.29 -3.16
N ALA A 37 -8.82 7.82 -4.41
CA ALA A 37 -7.82 8.13 -5.42
C ALA A 37 -7.80 9.63 -5.77
N GLU A 38 -8.99 10.23 -5.91
CA GLU A 38 -9.17 11.67 -6.13
C GLU A 38 -8.55 12.49 -4.99
N ARG A 39 -8.90 12.19 -3.73
CA ARG A 39 -8.38 12.90 -2.55
C ARG A 39 -6.87 12.75 -2.37
N ALA A 40 -6.30 11.62 -2.77
CA ALA A 40 -4.86 11.38 -2.69
C ALA A 40 -4.10 11.83 -3.95
N GLU A 41 -4.78 12.44 -4.92
CA GLU A 41 -4.22 12.89 -6.20
C GLU A 41 -3.43 11.78 -6.95
N ILE A 42 -3.98 10.57 -6.95
CA ILE A 42 -3.42 9.42 -7.69
C ILE A 42 -4.47 8.83 -8.63
N SER A 43 -4.02 8.06 -9.62
CA SER A 43 -4.96 7.36 -10.50
C SER A 43 -5.75 6.31 -9.72
N LEU A 44 -7.04 6.16 -10.06
CA LEU A 44 -7.88 5.07 -9.53
C LEU A 44 -7.21 3.70 -9.70
N TYR A 45 -6.59 3.47 -10.87
CA TYR A 45 -5.85 2.24 -11.14
C TYR A 45 -4.73 2.00 -10.12
N ALA A 46 -3.92 3.03 -9.82
CA ALA A 46 -2.85 2.91 -8.83
C ALA A 46 -3.41 2.61 -7.43
N TYR A 47 -4.44 3.33 -7.00
CA TYR A 47 -5.10 3.05 -5.72
C TYR A 47 -5.63 1.60 -5.64
N GLN A 48 -6.27 1.12 -6.71
CA GLN A 48 -6.72 -0.26 -6.82
C GLN A 48 -5.57 -1.28 -6.77
N GLN A 49 -4.39 -0.96 -7.33
CA GLN A 49 -3.20 -1.81 -7.16
C GLN A 49 -2.76 -1.87 -5.70
N TYR A 50 -2.74 -0.72 -5.02
CA TYR A 50 -2.33 -0.62 -3.62
C TYR A 50 -3.28 -1.37 -2.69
N GLU A 51 -4.58 -1.14 -2.82
CA GLU A 51 -5.58 -1.78 -1.96
C GLU A 51 -5.65 -3.30 -2.16
N ARG A 52 -5.42 -3.79 -3.39
CA ARG A 52 -5.32 -5.23 -3.65
C ARG A 52 -4.03 -5.83 -3.08
N GLY A 53 -2.99 -5.02 -2.85
CA GLY A 53 -1.72 -5.44 -2.27
C GLY A 53 -1.01 -6.58 -3.02
N SER A 54 -1.37 -6.82 -4.28
CA SER A 54 -0.94 -7.99 -5.04
C SER A 54 -0.07 -7.62 -6.24
N THR A 55 0.73 -8.60 -6.67
CA THR A 55 1.50 -8.60 -7.90
C THR A 55 0.60 -8.46 -9.13
N THR A 56 1.00 -7.61 -10.08
CA THR A 56 0.45 -7.67 -11.44
C THR A 56 1.00 -8.94 -12.07
N LYS A 57 0.17 -9.95 -12.39
CA LYS A 57 0.53 -11.26 -13.00
C LYS A 57 2.05 -11.46 -13.29
N GLY A 58 2.79 -12.00 -12.31
CA GLY A 58 4.23 -12.32 -12.44
C GLY A 58 5.22 -11.19 -12.14
N GLY A 59 4.76 -9.97 -11.86
CA GLY A 59 5.56 -8.83 -11.44
C GLY A 59 5.78 -8.73 -9.93
N PRO A 60 6.62 -7.79 -9.46
CA PRO A 60 6.85 -7.57 -8.04
C PRO A 60 5.57 -7.08 -7.34
N ALA A 61 5.51 -7.24 -6.02
CA ALA A 61 4.42 -6.69 -5.23
C ALA A 61 4.43 -5.15 -5.31
N THR A 62 3.27 -4.53 -5.15
CA THR A 62 3.16 -3.08 -5.27
C THR A 62 4.06 -2.36 -4.27
N ASN A 63 4.62 -1.23 -4.70
CA ASN A 63 5.51 -0.41 -3.89
C ASN A 63 5.17 1.07 -4.09
N PRO A 64 4.24 1.62 -3.29
CA PRO A 64 3.94 3.03 -3.32
C PRO A 64 5.19 3.84 -2.95
N ARG A 65 5.43 4.95 -3.65
CA ARG A 65 6.46 5.91 -3.24
C ARG A 65 6.10 6.52 -1.89
N LEU A 66 7.09 6.97 -1.12
CA LEU A 66 6.86 7.65 0.15
C LEU A 66 5.87 8.85 0.01
N ALA A 67 6.00 9.63 -1.06
CA ALA A 67 5.09 10.74 -1.33
C ALA A 67 3.62 10.27 -1.48
N THR A 68 3.41 9.11 -2.10
CA THR A 68 2.07 8.50 -2.21
C THR A 68 1.55 8.04 -0.85
N ILE A 69 2.40 7.46 0.00
CA ILE A 69 2.01 7.11 1.38
C ILE A 69 1.57 8.36 2.15
N VAL A 70 2.34 9.45 2.06
CA VAL A 70 1.99 10.73 2.73
C VAL A 70 0.66 11.28 2.21
N ALA A 71 0.43 11.28 0.88
CA ALA A 71 -0.84 11.71 0.30
C ALA A 71 -2.02 10.85 0.79
N LEU A 72 -1.84 9.52 0.88
CA LEU A 72 -2.85 8.61 1.41
C LEU A 72 -3.14 8.87 2.90
N CYS A 73 -2.13 9.17 3.71
CA CYS A 73 -2.31 9.58 5.11
C CYS A 73 -3.17 10.85 5.22
N HIS A 74 -2.89 11.87 4.40
CA HIS A 74 -3.69 13.10 4.39
C HIS A 74 -5.14 12.85 3.97
N ALA A 75 -5.35 12.10 2.89
CA ALA A 75 -6.69 11.79 2.39
C ALA A 75 -7.51 10.90 3.35
N LEU A 76 -6.84 10.07 4.14
CA LEU A 76 -7.43 9.27 5.21
C LEU A 76 -7.47 10.00 6.56
N GLU A 77 -6.85 11.17 6.70
CA GLU A 77 -6.64 11.90 7.96
C GLU A 77 -6.14 10.99 9.10
N VAL A 78 -5.08 10.23 8.84
CA VAL A 78 -4.41 9.36 9.82
C VAL A 78 -2.91 9.62 9.84
N ASP A 79 -2.27 9.23 10.93
CA ASP A 79 -0.81 9.21 11.00
C ASP A 79 -0.24 8.01 10.22
N MET A 80 1.02 8.14 9.78
CA MET A 80 1.73 7.08 9.06
C MET A 80 1.79 5.77 9.86
N GLN A 81 1.86 5.84 11.19
CA GLN A 81 1.91 4.68 12.07
C GLN A 81 0.60 3.89 12.08
N GLU A 82 -0.53 4.55 11.83
CA GLU A 82 -1.83 3.88 11.71
C GLU A 82 -2.02 3.26 10.33
N LEU A 83 -1.42 3.85 9.29
CA LEU A 83 -1.50 3.34 7.93
C LEU A 83 -0.57 2.15 7.69
N LEU A 84 0.67 2.20 8.19
CA LEU A 84 1.68 1.18 7.89
C LEU A 84 1.47 -0.08 8.73
N PRO A 85 1.56 -1.28 8.11
CA PRO A 85 1.65 -2.52 8.87
C PRO A 85 3.00 -2.63 9.58
N PRO A 86 3.17 -3.61 10.49
CA PRO A 86 4.48 -3.91 11.08
C PRO A 86 5.55 -4.11 10.00
N LEU A 87 6.76 -3.62 10.27
CA LEU A 87 7.85 -3.71 9.31
C LEU A 87 8.12 -5.18 8.94
N PRO A 88 8.40 -5.48 7.66
CA PRO A 88 8.71 -6.84 7.25
C PRO A 88 9.99 -7.30 7.94
N ALA A 89 10.06 -8.60 8.25
CA ALA A 89 11.31 -9.20 8.69
C ALA A 89 12.40 -8.97 7.63
N GLN A 90 13.64 -8.82 8.08
CA GLN A 90 14.76 -8.77 7.14
C GLN A 90 14.82 -10.10 6.39
N PRO A 91 15.01 -10.09 5.05
CA PRO A 91 15.20 -11.31 4.29
C PRO A 91 16.37 -12.08 4.90
N THR A 92 16.12 -13.33 5.31
CA THR A 92 17.20 -14.19 5.84
C THR A 92 18.13 -14.51 4.67
N ARG A 93 19.41 -14.17 4.79
CA ARG A 93 20.41 -14.33 3.72
C ARG A 93 20.79 -15.78 3.51
#